data_AF-A0AAX2EZN5-F1
#
_entry.id   AF-A0AAX2EZN5-F1
#
_cell.length_a   1.000
_cell.length_b   1.000
_cell.length_c   1.000
_cell.angle_alpha   90.00
_cell.angle_beta   90.00
_cell.angle_gamma   90.00
#
_symmetry.space_group_name_H-M   'P 1'
#
loop_
_entity.id
_entity.type
_entity.pdbx_description
1 polymer ?
#
loop_
_entity_poly.entity_id
_entity_poly.type
_entity_poly.pdbx_seq_one_letter_code
_entity_poly.pdbx_strand_id
1 'polypeptide(L)' 'MAAVKNEKGISMMLYLSPELNDLLTASAKKSGRAKTTEALFRLEDHLKLYVSLATPGRRFSAQTGDTD' A
#
# COMPACT_ATOMS: atom_id res chain seq x y z
N MET A 1 -17.64 20.26 -10.44
CA MET A 1 -16.33 20.62 -9.86
C MET A 1 -15.97 19.54 -8.83
N ALA A 2 -15.07 18.62 -9.15
CA ALA A 2 -14.64 17.59 -8.20
C ALA A 2 -13.77 18.23 -7.11
N ALA A 3 -14.07 17.95 -5.83
CA ALA A 3 -13.34 18.50 -4.70
C ALA A 3 -11.88 18.03 -4.75
N VAL A 4 -10.93 18.97 -4.82
CA VAL A 4 -9.50 18.70 -4.70
C VAL A 4 -9.24 18.27 -3.25
N LYS A 5 -9.11 16.96 -3.04
CA LYS A 5 -8.85 16.41 -1.71
C LYS A 5 -7.40 16.68 -1.35
N ASN A 6 -7.17 17.65 -0.47
CA ASN A 6 -5.85 17.97 0.05
C ASN A 6 -5.46 16.93 1.11
N GLU A 7 -4.99 15.76 0.67
CA GLU A 7 -4.57 14.68 1.55
C GLU A 7 -3.22 15.03 2.17
N LYS A 8 -3.25 15.68 3.34
CA LYS A 8 -2.06 15.93 4.14
C LYS A 8 -1.51 14.61 4.67
N GLY A 9 -0.18 14.52 4.80
CA GLY A 9 0.46 13.39 5.47
C GLY A 9 -0.05 13.21 6.89
N ILE A 10 -0.27 11.96 7.29
CA ILE A 10 -0.72 11.59 8.64
C ILE A 10 0.36 10.78 9.35
N SER A 11 0.41 10.91 10.67
CA SER A 11 1.20 10.02 11.53
C SER A 11 0.28 8.96 12.12
N MET A 12 0.73 7.70 12.14
CA MET A 12 -0.01 6.59 12.71
C MET A 12 0.87 5.77 13.66
N MET A 13 0.27 5.28 14.74
CA MET A 13 0.91 4.31 15.63
C MET A 13 0.46 2.90 15.21
N LEU A 14 1.41 2.00 15.03
CA LEU A 14 1.14 0.61 14.63
C LEU A 14 1.55 -0.34 15.75
N TYR A 15 0.67 -1.28 16.06
CA TYR A 15 1.02 -2.43 16.89
C TYR A 15 1.53 -3.55 15.99
N LEU A 16 2.73 -4.06 16.29
CA LEU A 16 3.32 -5.19 15.58
C LEU A 16 3.34 -6.39 16.52
N SER A 17 2.89 -7.54 16.03
CA SER A 17 3.11 -8.80 16.75
C SER A 17 4.62 -9.07 16.90
N PRO A 18 5.05 -9.88 17.88
CA PRO A 18 6.46 -10.21 18.07
C PRO A 18 7.11 -10.74 16.80
N GLU A 19 6.46 -11.69 16.12
CA GLU A 19 6.92 -12.28 14.86
C GLU A 19 7.14 -11.22 13.77
N LEU A 20 6.18 -10.31 13.60
CA LEU A 20 6.27 -9.28 12.56
C LEU A 20 7.35 -8.23 12.88
N ASN A 21 7.54 -7.91 14.16
CA ASN A 21 8.66 -7.07 14.60
C ASN A 21 10.02 -7.76 14.35
N ASP A 22 10.13 -9.07 14.51
CA ASP A 22 11.37 -9.81 14.22
C ASP A 22 11.68 -9.79 12.71
N LEU A 23 10.68 -10.01 11.86
CA LEU A 23 10.80 -9.88 10.41
C LEU A 23 11.24 -8.46 10.00
N LEU A 24 10.62 -7.43 10.60
CA LEU A 24 11.00 -6.05 10.37
C LEU A 24 12.43 -5.76 10.85
N THR A 25 12.84 -6.33 11.98
CA THR A 25 14.20 -6.19 12.53
C THR A 25 15.24 -6.79 11.59
N ALA A 26 15.01 -8.01 11.11
CA ALA A 26 15.90 -8.68 10.17
C ALA A 26 16.01 -7.90 8.86
N SER A 27 14.88 -7.41 8.36
CA SER A 27 14.80 -6.57 7.16
C SER A 27 15.58 -5.27 7.30
N ALA A 28 15.39 -4.56 8.40
CA ALA A 28 16.06 -3.30 8.70
C ALA A 28 17.58 -3.48 8.83
N LYS A 29 18.03 -4.58 9.47
CA LYS A 29 19.46 -4.95 9.53
C LYS A 29 20.04 -5.20 8.13
N LYS A 30 19.31 -5.91 7.27
CA LYS A 30 19.75 -6.21 5.90
C LYS A 30 19.82 -4.97 5.02
N SER A 31 18.91 -4.02 5.18
CA SER A 31 18.89 -2.76 4.41
C SER A 31 19.79 -1.67 5.01
N GLY A 32 20.30 -1.86 6.23
CA GLY A 32 21.08 -0.84 6.95
C GLY A 32 20.25 0.35 7.42
N ARG A 33 18.93 0.20 7.54
CA ARG A 33 17.99 1.28 7.87
C ARG A 33 17.45 1.15 9.29
N ALA A 34 16.91 2.24 9.83
CA ALA A 34 16.09 2.19 11.04
C ALA A 34 14.78 1.43 10.76
N LYS A 35 14.22 0.78 11.79
CA LYS A 35 12.96 0.02 11.66
C LYS A 35 11.80 0.83 11.13
N THR A 36 11.63 2.07 11.60
CA THR A 36 10.56 2.97 11.17
C THR A 36 10.68 3.30 9.69
N THR A 37 11.90 3.60 9.23
CA THR A 37 12.18 3.88 7.82
C THR A 37 11.93 2.65 6.96
N GLU A 38 12.44 1.48 7.34
CA GLU A 38 12.20 0.23 6.61
C GLU A 38 10.70 -0.13 6.56
N ALA A 39 9.96 0.08 7.65
CA ALA A 39 8.51 -0.15 7.68
C ALA A 39 7.78 0.79 6.71
N LEU A 40 8.14 2.07 6.69
CA LEU A 40 7.56 3.04 5.76
C LEU A 40 7.83 2.65 4.31
N PHE A 41 9.08 2.29 3.97
CA PHE A 41 9.43 1.86 2.62
C PHE A 41 8.66 0.60 2.20
N ARG A 42 8.51 -0.39 3.08
CA ARG A 42 7.75 -1.60 2.80
C ARG A 42 6.25 -1.33 2.63
N LEU A 43 5.69 -0.44 3.44
CA LEU A 43 4.29 -0.03 3.31
C LEU A 43 4.07 0.71 1.99
N GLU A 44 4.95 1.65 1.65
CA GLU A 44 4.89 2.41 0.40
C GLU A 44 5.03 1.50 -0.82
N ASP A 45 6.02 0.61 -0.82
CA ASP A 45 6.24 -0.38 -1.89
C ASP A 45 5.02 -1.28 -2.05
N HIS A 46 4.49 -1.82 -0.95
CA HIS A 46 3.30 -2.67 -1.00
C HIS A 46 2.07 -1.92 -1.54
N LEU A 47 1.83 -0.68 -1.12
CA LEU A 47 0.69 0.11 -1.61
C LEU A 47 0.85 0.52 -3.09
N LYS A 48 2.08 0.74 -3.57
CA LYS A 48 2.35 1.03 -4.99
C LYS A 48 2.18 -0.20 -5.88
N LEU A 49 2.59 -1.37 -5.38
CA LEU A 49 2.49 -2.64 -6.13
C LEU A 49 1.05 -3.17 -6.16
N TYR A 50 0.29 -2.96 -5.08
CA TYR A 50 -1.07 -3.50 -4.92
C TYR A 50 -2.11 -2.38 -4.85
N VAL A 51 -2.38 -1.77 -6.01
CA VAL A 51 -3.32 -0.64 -6.17
C VAL A 51 -4.79 -1.03 -5.92
N SER A 52 -5.15 -2.31 -5.99
CA SER A 52 -6.54 -2.76 -5.84
C SER A 52 -6.66 -3.91 -4.83
N LEU A 53 -7.06 -3.57 -3.61
CA LEU A 53 -7.54 -4.54 -2.61
C LEU A 53 -9.04 -4.83 -2.76
N ALA A 54 -9.73 -4.26 -3.75
CA ALA A 54 -11.20 -4.21 -3.81
C ALA A 54 -11.81 -4.73 -5.13
N THR A 55 -11.23 -5.72 -5.82
CA THR A 55 -12.06 -6.47 -6.78
C THR A 55 -11.69 -7.95 -6.94
N PRO A 56 -12.35 -8.86 -6.21
CA PRO A 56 -12.72 -10.14 -6.79
C PRO A 56 -13.76 -9.86 -7.89
N GLY A 57 -13.38 -9.97 -9.17
CA GLY A 57 -14.35 -10.15 -10.26
C GLY A 57 -14.59 -9.04 -11.28
N ARG A 58 -13.89 -7.89 -11.30
CA ARG A 58 -13.96 -7.00 -12.48
C ARG A 58 -12.96 -7.41 -13.55
N ARG A 59 -13.40 -8.29 -14.45
CA ARG A 59 -12.99 -8.19 -15.84
C ARG A 59 -13.83 -7.07 -16.44
N PHE A 60 -13.21 -5.98 -16.89
CA PHE A 60 -13.92 -5.03 -17.74
C PHE A 60 -14.27 -5.79 -19.02
N SER A 61 -15.56 -6.04 -19.24
CA SER A 61 -16.05 -6.68 -20.46
C SER A 61 -15.66 -5.81 -21.65
N ALA A 62 -15.02 -6.45 -22.64
CA ALA A 62 -14.66 -5.85 -23.90
C ALA A 62 -15.87 -5.21 -24.59
N GLN A 63 -15.58 -4.19 -25.39
CA GLN A 63 -16.46 -3.46 -26.32
C GLN A 63 -17.69 -4.25 -26.79
N THR A 64 -18.87 -3.64 -26.76
CA THR A 64 -19.93 -3.82 -27.78
C THR A 64 -21.06 -2.81 -27.57
N GLY A 65 -21.49 -2.15 -28.66
CA GLY A 65 -22.70 -1.34 -28.75
C GLY A 65 -22.43 0.10 -29.19
N ASP A 66 -21.86 0.32 -30.38
CA ASP A 66 -22.68 0.76 -31.54
C ASP A 66 -24.12 0.24 -31.50
N THR A 67 -25.08 1.15 -31.33
CA THR A 67 -26.38 1.06 -32.00
C THR A 67 -26.96 2.48 -32.10
N ASP A 68 -27.18 2.88 -33.37
CA ASP A 68 -27.90 4.03 -33.97
C ASP A 68 -28.47 5.15 -33.07
#